data_AF-A0A382JBY2-F1
#
_entry.id   AF-A0A382JBY2-F1
#
_cell.length_a   1.000
_cell.length_b   1.000
_cell.length_c   1.000
_cell.angle_alpha   90.00
_cell.angle_beta   90.00
_cell.angle_gamma   90.00
#
_symmetry.space_group_name_H-M   'P 1'
#
loop_
_entity.id
_entity.type
_entity.pdbx_description
1 polymer ?
#
loop_
_entity_poly.entity_id
_entity_poly.type
_entity_poly.pdbx_seq_one_letter_code
_entity_poly.pdbx_strand_id
1 'polypeptide(L)'
;GSIERFLTFDNNDRPGIMLANSARKYQNHYFTKDVKKIVIFTNNDTAYQTAIDFFYKQEVEVQAIIDVRKNSNGDLVKKAKELGIKIFFNHAVIDTKGRKKINSVIISELNESLDKTIGKSKELSCDLLCVSGGWTPTVHLFSQSKGKLFYRESDATFIPDKSFQNEISIGACNGTFELDEILKETHTKISGLLTEFGKKIDAEPRLNSEKIFYDKLKHLWIVPSNKHFGKTKMFVDFQNDVTAKDIKLALTEGYKSIEHIKRYTTTGMATDQGKIGNINALGIISKLSGIPINELGTTTFRLPYTPVTFGALAGRHVKEFFDVERTTPIHQWHVDHGAKFEDVGQWK
;
A
#
# COMPACT_ATOMS: atom_id res chain seq x y z
N GLY A 1 -5.93 -0.41 -9.29
CA GLY A 1 -4.74 -1.18 -8.88
C GLY A 1 -4.78 -1.46 -7.39
N SER A 2 -3.68 -1.93 -6.82
CA SER A 2 -3.53 -2.14 -5.37
C SER A 2 -2.11 -1.76 -4.92
N ILE A 3 -1.95 -1.47 -3.63
CA ILE A 3 -0.69 -1.08 -2.99
C ILE A 3 -0.29 -2.21 -2.04
N GLU A 4 0.96 -2.69 -2.14
CA GLU A 4 1.47 -3.71 -1.23
C GLU A 4 1.65 -3.14 0.18
N ARG A 5 1.31 -3.94 1.19
CA ARG A 5 1.49 -3.62 2.61
C ARG A 5 2.77 -4.24 3.13
N PHE A 6 3.32 -3.65 4.19
CA PHE A 6 4.37 -4.27 4.99
C PHE A 6 3.79 -5.10 6.13
N LEU A 7 4.64 -5.81 6.88
CA LEU A 7 4.31 -6.45 8.15
C LEU A 7 4.90 -5.64 9.30
N THR A 8 4.19 -5.51 10.41
CA THR A 8 4.59 -4.67 11.55
C THR A 8 5.40 -5.49 12.56
N PHE A 9 6.73 -5.32 12.56
CA PHE A 9 7.69 -6.03 13.43
C PHE A 9 8.74 -5.07 14.00
N ASP A 10 9.54 -5.52 14.97
CA ASP A 10 10.53 -4.68 15.64
C ASP A 10 11.64 -4.21 14.68
N ASN A 11 11.98 -2.92 14.72
CA ASN A 11 12.97 -2.26 13.86
C ASN A 11 12.71 -2.51 12.35
N ASN A 12 11.47 -2.29 11.91
CA ASN A 12 11.04 -2.47 10.53
C ASN A 12 11.27 -1.25 9.59
N ASP A 13 12.02 -0.24 10.03
CA ASP A 13 12.26 1.04 9.33
C ASP A 13 13.66 1.18 8.72
N ARG A 14 14.57 0.23 8.97
CA ARG A 14 15.98 0.38 8.57
C ARG A 14 16.15 0.53 7.05
N PRO A 15 17.13 1.34 6.59
CA PRO A 15 17.53 1.32 5.18
C PRO A 15 17.92 -0.09 4.72
N GLY A 16 17.36 -0.51 3.59
CA GLY A 16 17.44 -1.89 3.10
C GLY A 16 16.24 -2.75 3.50
N ILE A 17 15.20 -2.20 4.12
CA ILE A 17 13.89 -2.83 4.21
C ILE A 17 12.99 -2.22 3.14
N MET A 18 12.39 -3.04 2.29
CA MET A 18 11.55 -2.59 1.17
C MET A 18 10.33 -3.49 1.02
N LEU A 19 9.25 -2.96 0.45
CA LEU A 19 8.14 -3.77 -0.04
C LEU A 19 8.66 -4.74 -1.13
N ALA A 20 8.22 -5.99 -1.09
CA ALA A 20 8.73 -7.04 -1.96
C ALA A 20 8.52 -6.72 -3.44
N ASN A 21 7.33 -6.27 -3.83
CA ASN A 21 7.02 -5.84 -5.18
C ASN A 21 7.83 -4.61 -5.60
N SER A 22 8.18 -3.71 -4.66
CA SER A 22 9.05 -2.57 -4.96
C SER A 22 10.47 -3.03 -5.26
N ALA A 23 11.04 -3.89 -4.42
CA ALA A 23 12.35 -4.49 -4.65
C ALA A 23 12.40 -5.25 -5.98
N ARG A 24 11.38 -6.06 -6.27
CA ARG A 24 11.20 -6.77 -7.54
C ARG A 24 11.18 -5.81 -8.73
N LYS A 25 10.42 -4.70 -8.65
CA LYS A 25 10.37 -3.68 -9.70
C LYS A 25 11.75 -3.07 -9.95
N TYR A 26 12.49 -2.73 -8.89
CA TYR A 26 13.85 -2.22 -9.03
C TYR A 26 14.79 -3.21 -9.70
N GLN A 27 14.75 -4.48 -9.31
CA GLN A 27 15.57 -5.50 -9.92
C GLN A 27 15.23 -5.73 -11.41
N ASN A 28 13.95 -5.77 -11.76
CA ASN A 28 13.53 -6.12 -13.11
C ASN A 28 13.63 -4.96 -14.11
N HIS A 29 13.43 -3.71 -13.66
CA HIS A 29 13.35 -2.55 -14.55
C HIS A 29 14.52 -1.58 -14.45
N TYR A 30 15.20 -1.51 -13.30
CA TYR A 30 16.20 -0.46 -13.03
C TYR A 30 17.61 -0.99 -12.74
N PHE A 31 17.82 -2.32 -12.67
CA PHE A 31 19.12 -2.99 -12.44
C PHE A 31 19.94 -2.41 -11.27
N THR A 32 19.71 -2.91 -10.06
CA THR A 32 20.44 -2.47 -8.85
C THR A 32 21.64 -3.37 -8.54
N LYS A 33 22.86 -2.81 -8.52
CA LYS A 33 24.12 -3.57 -8.34
C LYS A 33 24.55 -3.82 -6.88
N ASP A 34 23.99 -3.11 -5.90
CA ASP A 34 24.53 -3.09 -4.53
C ASP A 34 23.92 -4.13 -3.57
N VAL A 35 23.06 -5.03 -4.08
CA VAL A 35 22.38 -6.06 -3.28
C VAL A 35 23.03 -7.41 -3.57
N LYS A 36 23.64 -8.03 -2.56
CA LYS A 36 24.25 -9.37 -2.71
C LYS A 36 23.41 -10.47 -2.13
N LYS A 37 22.64 -10.16 -1.08
CA LYS A 37 21.88 -11.16 -0.33
C LYS A 37 20.53 -10.61 0.13
N ILE A 38 19.46 -11.33 -0.20
CA ILE A 38 18.09 -10.93 0.16
C ILE A 38 17.44 -11.94 1.09
N VAL A 39 16.53 -11.44 1.93
CA VAL A 39 15.54 -12.25 2.64
C VAL A 39 14.15 -11.75 2.27
N ILE A 40 13.23 -12.67 2.01
CA ILE A 40 11.81 -12.35 1.82
C ILE A 40 11.08 -12.60 3.14
N PHE A 41 10.22 -11.69 3.58
CA PHE A 41 9.32 -11.89 4.72
C PHE A 41 7.87 -11.69 4.27
N THR A 42 7.04 -12.73 4.37
CA THR A 42 5.71 -12.74 3.77
C THR A 42 4.65 -13.44 4.62
N ASN A 43 3.40 -13.10 4.34
CA ASN A 43 2.22 -13.83 4.81
C ASN A 43 1.32 -14.37 3.68
N ASN A 44 1.78 -14.27 2.45
CA ASN A 44 1.04 -14.56 1.23
C ASN A 44 1.97 -15.07 0.12
N ASP A 45 1.38 -15.66 -0.92
CA ASP A 45 2.13 -16.28 -2.03
C ASP A 45 2.75 -15.27 -3.00
N THR A 46 2.22 -14.05 -3.12
CA THR A 46 2.67 -13.10 -4.16
C THR A 46 4.14 -12.69 -3.98
N ALA A 47 4.65 -12.70 -2.75
CA ALA A 47 6.06 -12.42 -2.46
C ALA A 47 7.03 -13.47 -3.01
N TYR A 48 6.57 -14.70 -3.25
CA TYR A 48 7.40 -15.76 -3.82
C TYR A 48 7.86 -15.41 -5.24
N GLN A 49 7.05 -14.68 -6.00
CA GLN A 49 7.48 -14.17 -7.31
C GLN A 49 8.71 -13.27 -7.19
N THR A 50 8.79 -12.45 -6.13
CA THR A 50 9.99 -11.63 -5.88
C THR A 50 11.20 -12.52 -5.66
N ALA A 51 11.09 -13.56 -4.83
CA ALA A 51 12.17 -14.51 -4.57
C ALA A 51 12.64 -15.20 -5.86
N ILE A 52 11.70 -15.67 -6.68
CA ILE A 52 11.95 -16.37 -7.94
C ILE A 52 12.65 -15.45 -8.95
N ASP A 53 12.18 -14.21 -9.09
CA ASP A 53 12.79 -13.25 -10.02
C ASP A 53 14.22 -12.91 -9.62
N PHE A 54 14.50 -12.72 -8.33
CA PHE A 54 15.87 -12.53 -7.84
C PHE A 54 16.73 -13.78 -8.05
N PHE A 55 16.20 -14.96 -7.80
CA PHE A 55 16.91 -16.23 -8.02
C PHE A 55 17.37 -16.37 -9.48
N TYR A 56 16.50 -16.08 -10.44
CA TYR A 56 16.83 -16.20 -11.87
C TYR A 56 17.85 -15.18 -12.37
N LYS A 57 18.07 -14.07 -11.65
CA LYS A 57 19.11 -13.10 -12.01
C LYS A 57 20.52 -13.63 -11.72
N GLN A 58 20.67 -14.62 -10.84
CA GLN A 58 21.94 -15.27 -10.45
C GLN A 58 23.04 -14.34 -9.89
N GLU A 59 22.77 -13.05 -9.75
CA GLU A 59 23.69 -12.06 -9.16
C GLU A 59 23.46 -11.85 -7.66
N VAL A 60 22.32 -12.33 -7.14
CA VAL A 60 21.85 -12.09 -5.78
C VAL A 60 21.47 -13.41 -5.11
N GLU A 61 22.02 -13.65 -3.92
CA GLU A 61 21.68 -14.82 -3.12
C GLU A 61 20.33 -14.62 -2.43
N VAL A 62 19.36 -15.49 -2.75
CA VAL A 62 18.09 -15.57 -2.01
C VAL A 62 18.32 -16.42 -0.76
N GLN A 63 18.70 -15.78 0.35
CA GLN A 63 19.08 -16.46 1.60
C GLN A 63 17.95 -17.32 2.16
N ALA A 64 16.73 -16.77 2.18
CA ALA A 64 15.54 -17.47 2.64
C ALA A 64 14.25 -16.70 2.33
N ILE A 65 13.15 -17.44 2.27
CA ILE A 65 11.78 -16.93 2.42
C ILE A 65 11.31 -17.26 3.83
N ILE A 66 10.88 -16.25 4.58
CA ILE A 66 10.30 -16.36 5.91
C ILE A 66 8.79 -16.19 5.76
N ASP A 67 8.03 -17.26 6.01
CA ASP A 67 6.59 -17.29 5.79
C ASP A 67 5.87 -17.58 7.10
N VAL A 68 4.95 -16.70 7.48
CA VAL A 68 4.19 -16.84 8.74
C VAL A 68 3.19 -17.99 8.69
N ARG A 69 2.85 -18.48 7.49
CA ARG A 69 1.91 -19.59 7.30
C ARG A 69 2.57 -20.92 7.66
N LYS A 70 1.79 -21.89 8.12
CA LYS A 70 2.30 -23.24 8.43
C LYS A 70 2.69 -24.02 7.17
N ASN A 71 1.99 -23.77 6.07
CA ASN A 71 2.25 -24.33 4.75
C ASN A 71 1.50 -23.47 3.70
N SER A 72 1.78 -23.74 2.41
CA SER A 72 1.02 -23.24 1.27
C SER A 72 1.17 -24.21 0.11
N ASN A 73 0.07 -24.40 -0.63
CA ASN A 73 0.01 -25.18 -1.87
C ASN A 73 -0.02 -24.30 -3.13
N GLY A 74 0.27 -23.00 -2.99
CA GLY A 74 0.34 -22.08 -4.12
C GLY A 74 1.39 -22.46 -5.15
N ASP A 75 1.14 -22.12 -6.40
CA ASP A 75 2.01 -22.54 -7.50
C ASP A 75 3.38 -21.88 -7.44
N LEU A 76 3.45 -20.61 -7.02
CA LEU A 76 4.72 -19.92 -6.78
C LEU A 76 5.52 -20.54 -5.62
N VAL A 77 4.83 -21.10 -4.63
CA VAL A 77 5.48 -21.77 -3.50
C VAL A 77 6.08 -23.10 -3.94
N LYS A 78 5.34 -23.88 -4.74
CA LYS A 78 5.87 -25.09 -5.38
C LYS A 78 7.08 -24.75 -6.23
N LYS A 79 6.99 -23.69 -7.03
CA LYS A 79 8.10 -23.26 -7.89
C LYS A 79 9.35 -22.88 -7.09
N ALA A 80 9.21 -22.13 -6.00
CA ALA A 80 10.34 -21.81 -5.14
C ALA A 80 10.99 -23.05 -4.50
N LYS A 81 10.19 -24.05 -4.11
CA LYS A 81 10.70 -25.34 -3.62
C LYS A 81 11.48 -26.10 -4.69
N GLU A 82 10.97 -26.15 -5.92
CA GLU A 82 11.65 -26.77 -7.07
C GLU A 82 13.01 -26.11 -7.38
N LEU A 83 13.09 -24.79 -7.22
CA LEU A 83 14.34 -24.03 -7.38
C LEU A 83 15.31 -24.19 -6.20
N GLY A 84 14.93 -24.95 -5.16
CA GLY A 84 15.75 -25.15 -3.97
C GLY A 84 15.85 -23.92 -3.06
N ILE A 85 14.97 -22.93 -3.20
CA ILE A 85 14.95 -21.75 -2.33
C ILE A 85 14.55 -22.19 -0.92
N LYS A 86 15.34 -21.81 0.07
CA LYS A 86 15.08 -22.14 1.48
C LYS A 86 13.85 -21.41 1.99
N ILE A 87 12.88 -22.16 2.52
CA ILE A 87 11.65 -21.60 3.10
C ILE A 87 11.56 -21.97 4.57
N PHE A 88 11.35 -20.98 5.43
CA PHE A 88 10.99 -21.16 6.83
C PHE A 88 9.50 -20.85 6.99
N PHE A 89 8.67 -21.89 6.89
CA PHE A 89 7.25 -21.81 7.25
C PHE A 89 7.09 -21.69 8.77
N ASN A 90 5.96 -21.14 9.21
CA ASN A 90 5.63 -20.89 10.60
C ASN A 90 6.68 -20.01 11.31
N HIS A 91 7.36 -19.13 10.58
CA HIS A 91 8.38 -18.23 11.13
C HIS A 91 8.06 -16.78 10.79
N ALA A 92 8.57 -15.85 11.59
CA ALA A 92 8.55 -14.43 11.29
C ALA A 92 9.90 -13.78 11.52
N VAL A 93 10.14 -12.66 10.83
CA VAL A 93 11.20 -11.71 11.19
C VAL A 93 10.70 -10.91 12.40
N ILE A 94 11.35 -11.10 13.55
CA ILE A 94 10.93 -10.50 14.83
C ILE A 94 11.76 -9.28 15.23
N ASP A 95 12.91 -9.08 14.59
CA ASP A 95 13.81 -7.93 14.78
C ASP A 95 14.80 -7.82 13.60
N THR A 96 15.45 -6.67 13.45
CA THR A 96 16.52 -6.45 12.47
C THR A 96 17.73 -5.76 13.09
N LYS A 97 18.92 -6.07 12.57
CA LYS A 97 20.18 -5.45 13.00
C LYS A 97 20.82 -4.68 11.84
N GLY A 98 21.63 -3.69 12.22
CA GLY A 98 22.34 -2.83 11.28
C GLY A 98 22.56 -1.43 11.86
N ARG A 99 23.69 -0.80 11.49
CA ARG A 99 24.00 0.57 11.94
C ARG A 99 23.47 1.63 10.97
N LYS A 100 23.97 1.62 9.73
CA LYS A 100 23.58 2.56 8.66
C LYS A 100 22.55 1.98 7.68
N LYS A 101 22.59 0.66 7.51
CA LYS A 101 21.67 -0.15 6.72
C LYS A 101 21.52 -1.50 7.41
N ILE A 102 20.50 -2.26 7.04
CA ILE A 102 20.33 -3.63 7.50
C ILE A 102 21.56 -4.48 7.12
N ASN A 103 21.94 -5.38 8.02
CA ASN A 103 22.94 -6.42 7.74
C ASN A 103 22.48 -7.82 8.16
N SER A 104 21.46 -7.92 9.00
CA SER A 104 20.82 -9.19 9.34
C SER A 104 19.39 -9.02 9.84
N VAL A 105 18.63 -10.13 9.74
CA VAL A 105 17.30 -10.29 10.33
C VAL A 105 17.34 -11.35 11.42
N ILE A 106 16.53 -11.17 12.45
CA ILE A 106 16.29 -12.17 13.49
C ILE A 106 14.96 -12.83 13.21
N ILE A 107 14.98 -14.14 12.98
CA ILE A 107 13.78 -14.94 12.73
C ILE A 107 13.47 -15.82 13.93
N SER A 108 12.19 -16.06 14.17
CA SER A 108 11.74 -17.03 15.17
C SER A 108 10.52 -17.78 14.68
N GLU A 109 10.40 -19.03 15.13
CA GLU A 109 9.19 -19.80 14.94
C GLU A 109 8.04 -19.18 15.74
N LEU A 110 6.82 -19.27 15.21
CA LEU A 110 5.60 -18.77 15.82
C LEU A 110 4.77 -19.91 16.43
N ASN A 111 4.03 -19.63 17.49
CA ASN A 111 3.02 -20.57 17.99
C ASN A 111 1.78 -20.61 17.06
N GLU A 112 0.85 -21.52 17.32
CA GLU A 112 -0.33 -21.70 16.47
C GLU A 112 -1.23 -20.46 16.37
N SER A 113 -1.32 -19.68 17.46
CA SER A 113 -2.10 -18.45 17.54
C SER A 113 -1.40 -17.22 16.94
N LEU A 114 -0.13 -17.37 16.50
CA LEU A 114 0.73 -16.32 15.95
C LEU A 114 0.91 -15.10 16.86
N ASP A 115 0.78 -15.28 18.16
CA ASP A 115 0.89 -14.21 19.17
C ASP A 115 2.14 -14.33 20.04
N LYS A 116 2.91 -15.42 19.90
CA LYS A 116 4.16 -15.66 20.62
C LYS A 116 5.20 -16.33 19.72
N THR A 117 6.45 -16.05 20.02
CA THR A 117 7.60 -16.77 19.46
C THR A 117 7.86 -18.05 20.25
N ILE A 118 8.20 -19.14 19.58
CA ILE A 118 8.62 -20.40 20.20
C ILE A 118 10.04 -20.76 19.78
N GLY A 119 10.74 -21.48 20.66
CA GLY A 119 12.12 -21.90 20.42
C GLY A 119 13.15 -20.77 20.46
N LYS A 120 14.35 -21.06 19.95
CA LYS A 120 15.46 -20.09 19.86
C LYS A 120 15.39 -19.34 18.54
N SER A 121 15.53 -18.02 18.60
CA SER A 121 15.66 -17.17 17.43
C SER A 121 16.94 -17.47 16.65
N LYS A 122 16.91 -17.31 15.33
CA LYS A 122 18.06 -17.45 14.43
C LYS A 122 18.36 -16.13 13.76
N GLU A 123 19.64 -15.85 13.52
CA GLU A 123 20.08 -14.66 12.78
C GLU A 123 20.45 -15.07 11.35
N LEU A 124 19.92 -14.34 10.36
CA LEU A 124 20.26 -14.50 8.94
C LEU A 124 20.85 -13.20 8.41
N SER A 125 22.04 -13.25 7.82
CA SER A 125 22.63 -12.09 7.15
C SER A 125 21.83 -11.71 5.90
N CYS A 126 21.63 -10.42 5.64
CA CYS A 126 21.08 -9.90 4.39
C CYS A 126 21.43 -8.42 4.18
N ASP A 127 21.46 -7.99 2.93
CA ASP A 127 21.61 -6.57 2.55
C ASP A 127 20.25 -5.91 2.28
N LEU A 128 19.23 -6.72 1.98
CA LEU A 128 17.89 -6.28 1.64
C LEU A 128 16.86 -7.27 2.22
N LEU A 129 15.89 -6.73 2.95
CA LEU A 129 14.70 -7.42 3.42
C LEU A 129 13.50 -6.97 2.60
N CYS A 130 12.91 -7.91 1.84
CA CYS A 130 11.73 -7.71 1.03
C CYS A 130 10.48 -8.15 1.81
N VAL A 131 9.57 -7.23 2.14
CA VAL A 131 8.43 -7.50 3.01
C VAL A 131 7.12 -7.47 2.23
N SER A 132 6.23 -8.43 2.48
CA SER A 132 4.88 -8.47 1.91
C SER A 132 3.83 -8.89 2.94
N GLY A 133 2.95 -7.95 3.31
CA GLY A 133 1.80 -8.12 4.21
C GLY A 133 0.46 -8.19 3.46
N GLY A 134 0.49 -8.52 2.17
CA GLY A 134 -0.67 -8.53 1.28
C GLY A 134 -0.91 -7.18 0.62
N TRP A 135 -2.12 -6.97 0.11
CA TRP A 135 -2.44 -5.87 -0.82
C TRP A 135 -3.60 -5.02 -0.32
N THR A 136 -3.55 -3.73 -0.59
CA THR A 136 -4.65 -2.78 -0.33
C THR A 136 -5.18 -2.25 -1.66
N PRO A 137 -6.41 -2.60 -2.06
CA PRO A 137 -7.07 -2.03 -3.23
C PRO A 137 -7.05 -0.49 -3.20
N THR A 138 -6.72 0.14 -4.32
CA THR A 138 -6.69 1.62 -4.42
C THR A 138 -8.10 2.17 -4.63
N VAL A 139 -8.89 2.21 -3.57
CA VAL A 139 -10.32 2.63 -3.61
C VAL A 139 -10.54 4.13 -3.46
N HIS A 140 -9.46 4.93 -3.40
CA HIS A 140 -9.49 6.36 -3.09
C HIS A 140 -10.50 7.15 -3.94
N LEU A 141 -10.49 6.99 -5.27
CA LEU A 141 -11.41 7.71 -6.17
C LEU A 141 -12.86 7.25 -5.99
N PHE A 142 -13.07 5.94 -5.84
CA PHE A 142 -14.38 5.35 -5.55
C PHE A 142 -14.96 5.88 -4.23
N SER A 143 -14.15 6.00 -3.18
CA SER A 143 -14.61 6.56 -1.91
C SER A 143 -14.79 8.08 -1.96
N GLN A 144 -13.97 8.81 -2.71
CA GLN A 144 -14.14 10.25 -2.94
C GLN A 144 -15.45 10.56 -3.68
N SER A 145 -15.92 9.66 -4.56
CA SER A 145 -17.23 9.76 -5.20
C SER A 145 -18.39 9.36 -4.27
N LYS A 146 -18.13 9.08 -2.98
CA LYS A 146 -19.08 8.59 -1.95
C LYS A 146 -19.49 7.12 -2.08
N GLY A 147 -18.76 6.33 -2.85
CA GLY A 147 -18.93 4.88 -2.89
C GLY A 147 -18.67 4.23 -1.52
N LYS A 148 -19.48 3.23 -1.16
CA LYS A 148 -19.35 2.46 0.09
C LYS A 148 -18.47 1.25 -0.12
N LEU A 149 -17.60 1.00 0.86
CA LEU A 149 -16.67 -0.12 0.86
C LEU A 149 -17.21 -1.28 1.69
N PHE A 150 -16.89 -2.50 1.26
CA PHE A 150 -17.07 -3.73 2.02
C PHE A 150 -15.70 -4.25 2.47
N TYR A 151 -15.61 -4.76 3.69
CA TYR A 151 -14.39 -5.40 4.19
C TYR A 151 -14.45 -6.91 3.95
N ARG A 152 -13.53 -7.42 3.13
CA ARG A 152 -13.42 -8.83 2.78
C ARG A 152 -12.38 -9.51 3.67
N GLU A 153 -12.87 -10.35 4.58
CA GLU A 153 -12.04 -11.05 5.57
C GLU A 153 -11.03 -12.03 4.96
N SER A 154 -11.30 -12.61 3.78
CA SER A 154 -10.42 -13.63 3.18
C SER A 154 -9.02 -13.13 2.83
N ASP A 155 -8.88 -11.84 2.52
CA ASP A 155 -7.61 -11.18 2.18
C ASP A 155 -7.35 -9.89 2.98
N ALA A 156 -8.23 -9.61 3.96
CA ALA A 156 -8.19 -8.45 4.82
C ALA A 156 -8.13 -7.12 4.04
N THR A 157 -9.06 -6.94 3.10
CA THR A 157 -9.08 -5.75 2.24
C THR A 157 -10.43 -5.05 2.24
N PHE A 158 -10.41 -3.73 2.08
CA PHE A 158 -11.61 -2.98 1.71
C PHE A 158 -11.72 -2.94 0.18
N ILE A 159 -12.88 -3.34 -0.33
CA ILE A 159 -13.20 -3.36 -1.75
C ILE A 159 -14.44 -2.50 -2.02
N PRO A 160 -14.61 -1.98 -3.26
CA PRO A 160 -15.86 -1.35 -3.69
C PRO A 160 -17.08 -2.26 -3.48
N ASP A 161 -18.17 -1.72 -2.93
CA ASP A 161 -19.45 -2.43 -2.75
C ASP A 161 -20.59 -1.69 -3.45
N LYS A 162 -20.98 -0.52 -2.92
CA LYS A 162 -22.08 0.28 -3.48
C LYS A 162 -21.55 1.57 -4.08
N SER A 163 -21.62 1.69 -5.40
CA SER A 163 -21.28 2.94 -6.07
C SER A 163 -22.32 4.03 -5.80
N PHE A 164 -21.87 5.28 -5.83
CA PHE A 164 -22.72 6.48 -5.80
C PHE A 164 -22.81 7.16 -7.17
N GLN A 165 -21.86 6.90 -8.07
CA GLN A 165 -21.81 7.48 -9.42
C GLN A 165 -21.84 6.38 -10.49
N ASN A 166 -22.09 6.76 -11.73
CA ASN A 166 -21.96 5.85 -12.88
C ASN A 166 -20.47 5.62 -13.15
N GLU A 167 -19.89 4.63 -12.46
CA GLU A 167 -18.50 4.21 -12.60
C GLU A 167 -18.41 2.68 -12.54
N ILE A 168 -17.26 2.17 -12.95
CA ILE A 168 -16.93 0.76 -12.84
C ILE A 168 -15.52 0.60 -12.27
N SER A 169 -15.41 -0.19 -11.21
CA SER A 169 -14.14 -0.64 -10.66
C SER A 169 -13.77 -2.00 -11.27
N ILE A 170 -12.58 -2.11 -11.85
CA ILE A 170 -12.06 -3.33 -12.48
C ILE A 170 -10.67 -3.69 -11.93
N GLY A 171 -10.42 -4.97 -11.73
CA GLY A 171 -9.13 -5.52 -11.37
C GLY A 171 -8.76 -5.28 -9.92
N ALA A 172 -7.47 -5.04 -9.62
CA ALA A 172 -7.01 -5.02 -8.23
C ALA A 172 -7.59 -3.90 -7.37
N CYS A 173 -8.16 -2.82 -7.95
CA CYS A 173 -8.92 -1.84 -7.15
C CYS A 173 -10.34 -2.30 -6.84
N ASN A 174 -10.89 -3.26 -7.60
CA ASN A 174 -12.12 -3.98 -7.29
C ASN A 174 -11.87 -5.19 -6.37
N GLY A 175 -10.62 -5.48 -6.02
CA GLY A 175 -10.23 -6.65 -5.25
C GLY A 175 -10.09 -7.94 -6.07
N THR A 176 -10.02 -7.87 -7.40
CA THR A 176 -9.61 -9.01 -8.24
C THR A 176 -8.10 -8.94 -8.43
N PHE A 177 -7.34 -9.91 -7.94
CA PHE A 177 -5.87 -9.82 -7.91
C PHE A 177 -5.18 -10.68 -8.97
N GLU A 178 -5.82 -11.77 -9.39
CA GLU A 178 -5.31 -12.73 -10.35
C GLU A 178 -5.44 -12.20 -11.78
N LEU A 179 -4.34 -12.21 -12.55
CA LEU A 179 -4.31 -11.62 -13.89
C LEU A 179 -5.37 -12.20 -14.84
N ASP A 180 -5.59 -13.52 -14.80
CA ASP A 180 -6.57 -14.17 -15.67
C ASP A 180 -8.00 -13.74 -15.34
N GLU A 181 -8.32 -13.60 -14.05
CA GLU A 181 -9.60 -13.10 -13.58
C GLU A 181 -9.77 -11.59 -13.88
N ILE A 182 -8.70 -10.79 -13.78
CA ILE A 182 -8.73 -9.37 -14.18
C ILE A 182 -9.06 -9.24 -15.67
N LEU A 183 -8.46 -10.07 -16.54
CA LEU A 183 -8.74 -10.03 -17.98
C LEU A 183 -10.20 -10.41 -18.29
N LYS A 184 -10.74 -11.46 -17.64
CA LYS A 184 -12.15 -11.87 -17.76
C LYS A 184 -13.11 -10.81 -17.24
N GLU A 185 -12.81 -10.24 -16.06
CA GLU A 185 -13.59 -9.16 -15.44
C GLU A 185 -13.63 -7.94 -16.34
N THR A 186 -12.47 -7.55 -16.89
CA THR A 186 -12.36 -6.41 -17.80
C THR A 186 -13.24 -6.61 -19.02
N HIS A 187 -13.14 -7.77 -19.70
CA HIS A 187 -13.95 -8.05 -20.88
C HIS A 187 -15.45 -7.99 -20.56
N THR A 188 -15.88 -8.65 -19.49
CA THR A 188 -17.29 -8.69 -19.07
C THR A 188 -17.83 -7.29 -18.75
N LYS A 189 -17.17 -6.54 -17.86
CA LYS A 189 -17.66 -5.24 -17.39
C LYS A 189 -17.60 -4.16 -18.48
N ILE A 190 -16.55 -4.14 -19.30
CA ILE A 190 -16.42 -3.15 -20.38
C ILE A 190 -17.39 -3.44 -21.52
N SER A 191 -17.63 -4.71 -21.86
CA SER A 191 -18.64 -5.07 -22.86
C SER A 191 -20.05 -4.68 -22.42
N GLY A 192 -20.37 -4.88 -21.13
CA GLY A 192 -21.61 -4.38 -20.53
C GLY A 192 -21.74 -2.87 -20.65
N LEU A 193 -20.72 -2.13 -20.19
CA LEU A 193 -20.70 -0.66 -20.25
C LEU A 193 -20.87 -0.14 -21.69
N LEU A 194 -20.17 -0.74 -22.66
CA LEU A 194 -20.27 -0.31 -24.06
C LEU A 194 -21.64 -0.59 -24.66
N THR A 195 -22.28 -1.69 -24.25
CA THR A 195 -23.66 -2.00 -24.66
C THR A 195 -24.63 -0.92 -24.19
N GLU A 196 -24.46 -0.38 -22.97
CA GLU A 196 -25.25 0.75 -22.47
C GLU A 196 -25.05 2.03 -23.31
N PHE A 197 -23.87 2.21 -23.92
CA PHE A 197 -23.59 3.27 -24.89
C PHE A 197 -23.99 2.94 -26.34
N GLY A 198 -24.74 1.85 -26.56
CA GLY A 198 -25.18 1.42 -27.90
C GLY A 198 -24.03 0.91 -28.78
N LYS A 199 -22.92 0.48 -28.18
CA LYS A 199 -21.77 -0.13 -28.87
C LYS A 199 -21.73 -1.62 -28.56
N LYS A 200 -21.79 -2.46 -29.59
CA LYS A 200 -21.63 -3.91 -29.45
C LYS A 200 -20.16 -4.28 -29.65
N ILE A 201 -19.61 -5.12 -28.77
CA ILE A 201 -18.35 -5.80 -28.99
C ILE A 201 -18.64 -7.23 -29.42
N ASP A 202 -18.26 -7.59 -30.64
CA ASP A 202 -18.31 -8.97 -31.15
C ASP A 202 -16.94 -9.68 -31.07
N ALA A 203 -15.93 -9.03 -30.47
CA ALA A 203 -14.57 -9.56 -30.39
C ALA A 203 -14.33 -10.36 -29.09
N GLU A 204 -13.82 -11.57 -29.26
CA GLU A 204 -13.31 -12.41 -28.16
C GLU A 204 -12.09 -11.77 -27.46
N PRO A 205 -11.85 -12.12 -26.18
CA PRO A 205 -10.65 -11.68 -25.46
C PRO A 205 -9.38 -12.08 -26.22
N ARG A 206 -8.53 -11.10 -26.55
CA ARG A 206 -7.26 -11.34 -27.28
C ARG A 206 -6.11 -11.83 -26.39
N LEU A 207 -6.22 -11.63 -25.08
CA LEU A 207 -5.16 -11.91 -24.12
C LEU A 207 -5.58 -13.06 -23.22
N ASN A 208 -4.75 -14.10 -23.20
CA ASN A 208 -4.82 -15.16 -22.21
C ASN A 208 -3.60 -15.09 -21.30
N SER A 209 -3.80 -15.39 -20.02
CA SER A 209 -2.72 -15.59 -19.07
C SER A 209 -2.86 -16.96 -18.43
N GLU A 210 -1.74 -17.57 -18.06
CA GLU A 210 -1.76 -18.79 -17.26
C GLU A 210 -2.44 -18.51 -15.92
N LYS A 211 -3.30 -19.44 -15.52
CA LYS A 211 -3.95 -19.38 -14.21
C LYS A 211 -2.93 -19.77 -13.14
N ILE A 212 -2.71 -18.88 -12.19
CA ILE A 212 -1.83 -19.12 -11.04
C ILE A 212 -2.71 -19.28 -9.81
N PHE A 213 -2.58 -20.41 -9.10
CA PHE A 213 -3.24 -20.60 -7.82
C PHE A 213 -2.42 -19.99 -6.69
N TYR A 214 -3.03 -19.06 -5.95
CA TYR A 214 -2.53 -18.50 -4.71
C TYR A 214 -3.33 -19.09 -3.54
N ASP A 215 -2.64 -19.68 -2.57
CA ASP A 215 -3.25 -20.17 -1.34
C ASP A 215 -3.58 -19.01 -0.38
N LYS A 216 -4.40 -19.32 0.63
CA LYS A 216 -4.90 -18.33 1.59
C LYS A 216 -3.74 -17.63 2.30
N LEU A 217 -3.86 -16.32 2.40
CA LEU A 217 -2.95 -15.51 3.20
C LEU A 217 -3.31 -15.64 4.70
N LYS A 218 -2.36 -15.28 5.56
CA LYS A 218 -2.58 -15.29 7.01
C LYS A 218 -2.41 -13.90 7.60
N HIS A 219 -3.46 -13.39 8.23
CA HIS A 219 -3.45 -12.05 8.84
C HIS A 219 -2.49 -12.02 10.03
N LEU A 220 -1.54 -11.09 10.00
CA LEU A 220 -0.64 -10.82 11.11
C LEU A 220 -0.37 -9.32 11.19
N TRP A 221 -1.15 -8.63 12.02
CA TRP A 221 -1.08 -7.17 12.15
C TRP A 221 0.04 -6.69 13.07
N ILE A 222 0.44 -7.55 14.02
CA ILE A 222 1.53 -7.33 14.96
C ILE A 222 2.35 -8.62 14.99
N VAL A 223 3.59 -8.57 14.54
CA VAL A 223 4.51 -9.70 14.68
C VAL A 223 4.94 -9.78 16.15
N PRO A 224 4.88 -10.95 16.80
CA PRO A 224 5.32 -11.08 18.19
C PRO A 224 6.83 -10.85 18.31
N SER A 225 7.25 -10.29 19.44
CA SER A 225 8.65 -10.04 19.77
C SER A 225 9.02 -10.75 21.07
N ASN A 226 10.32 -11.07 21.20
CA ASN A 226 10.90 -11.52 22.47
C ASN A 226 11.13 -10.38 23.47
N LYS A 227 10.93 -9.12 23.05
CA LYS A 227 10.97 -7.94 23.91
C LYS A 227 9.56 -7.56 24.37
N HIS A 228 9.49 -6.90 25.52
CA HIS A 228 8.25 -6.27 25.95
C HIS A 228 7.75 -5.27 24.89
N PHE A 229 6.45 -5.27 24.59
CA PHE A 229 5.85 -4.44 23.52
C PHE A 229 6.20 -2.95 23.62
N GLY A 230 6.30 -2.39 24.83
CA GLY A 230 6.70 -0.98 25.01
C GLY A 230 8.17 -0.67 24.68
N LYS A 231 9.01 -1.71 24.51
CA LYS A 231 10.44 -1.60 24.16
C LYS A 231 10.70 -1.90 22.67
N THR A 232 9.68 -2.23 21.89
CA THR A 232 9.82 -2.45 20.45
C THR A 232 9.65 -1.16 19.67
N LYS A 233 10.21 -1.11 18.47
CA LYS A 233 10.08 -0.05 17.48
C LYS A 233 9.40 -0.61 16.24
N MET A 234 8.10 -0.84 16.38
CA MET A 234 7.23 -1.39 15.33
C MET A 234 6.56 -0.25 14.58
N PHE A 235 7.21 0.30 13.55
CA PHE A 235 6.68 1.43 12.79
C PHE A 235 5.45 1.04 11.97
N VAL A 236 4.49 1.96 11.93
CA VAL A 236 3.21 1.85 11.23
C VAL A 236 3.06 3.00 10.23
N ASP A 237 3.54 4.19 10.57
CA ASP A 237 3.71 5.33 9.68
C ASP A 237 5.18 5.75 9.72
N PHE A 238 5.91 5.50 8.63
CA PHE A 238 7.35 5.75 8.56
C PHE A 238 7.68 7.23 8.41
N GLN A 239 6.80 8.04 7.82
CA GLN A 239 7.11 9.45 7.57
C GLN A 239 6.86 10.31 8.82
N ASN A 240 5.90 9.90 9.66
CA ASN A 240 5.59 10.57 10.92
C ASN A 240 6.16 9.84 12.16
N ASP A 241 7.03 8.83 11.97
CA ASP A 241 7.64 8.03 13.05
C ASP A 241 6.63 7.38 14.02
N VAL A 242 5.43 7.04 13.54
CA VAL A 242 4.40 6.44 14.39
C VAL A 242 4.59 4.93 14.50
N THR A 243 4.51 4.43 15.72
CA THR A 243 4.70 3.00 16.04
C THR A 243 3.45 2.36 16.65
N ALA A 244 3.43 1.02 16.68
CA ALA A 244 2.34 0.24 17.25
C ALA A 244 2.13 0.52 18.76
N LYS A 245 3.17 0.92 19.49
CA LYS A 245 3.04 1.35 20.89
C LYS A 245 2.35 2.70 21.06
N ASP A 246 2.44 3.60 20.07
CA ASP A 246 1.75 4.88 20.10
C ASP A 246 0.25 4.68 19.88
N ILE A 247 -0.12 3.75 18.99
CA ILE A 247 -1.51 3.29 18.84
C ILE A 247 -2.02 2.64 20.14
N LYS A 248 -1.22 1.78 20.77
CA LYS A 248 -1.57 1.18 22.07
C LYS A 248 -1.76 2.24 23.15
N LEU A 249 -0.90 3.25 23.19
CA LEU A 249 -1.02 4.36 24.13
C LEU A 249 -2.33 5.13 23.92
N ALA A 250 -2.65 5.48 22.67
CA ALA A 250 -3.92 6.15 22.35
C ALA A 250 -5.14 5.34 22.84
N LEU A 251 -5.15 4.02 22.61
CA LEU A 251 -6.21 3.14 23.11
C LEU A 251 -6.25 3.11 24.64
N THR A 252 -5.09 3.09 25.30
CA THR A 252 -4.97 3.08 26.76
C THR A 252 -5.48 4.38 27.39
N GLU A 253 -5.29 5.51 26.72
CA GLU A 253 -5.81 6.83 27.12
C GLU A 253 -7.31 7.02 26.79
N GLY A 254 -7.96 6.01 26.21
CA GLY A 254 -9.42 5.98 26.03
C GLY A 254 -9.91 6.44 24.65
N TYR A 255 -9.01 6.70 23.69
CA TYR A 255 -9.42 6.98 22.31
C TYR A 255 -9.96 5.72 21.65
N LYS A 256 -11.23 5.73 21.22
CA LYS A 256 -11.91 4.58 20.58
C LYS A 256 -12.11 4.74 19.08
N SER A 257 -12.44 5.95 18.63
CA SER A 257 -12.68 6.23 17.21
C SER A 257 -11.36 6.24 16.43
N ILE A 258 -11.37 5.64 15.24
CA ILE A 258 -10.23 5.67 14.32
C ILE A 258 -9.80 7.10 13.98
N GLU A 259 -10.76 8.03 13.89
CA GLU A 259 -10.51 9.44 13.62
C GLU A 259 -9.81 10.14 14.79
N HIS A 260 -10.05 9.69 16.03
CA HIS A 260 -9.31 10.18 17.20
C HIS A 260 -7.90 9.61 17.26
N ILE A 261 -7.75 8.30 17.06
CA ILE A 261 -6.42 7.64 17.05
C ILE A 261 -5.55 8.28 15.97
N LYS A 262 -6.10 8.47 14.75
CA LYS A 262 -5.44 9.21 13.65
C LYS A 262 -4.92 10.58 14.09
N ARG A 263 -5.76 11.40 14.73
CA ARG A 263 -5.41 12.76 15.15
C ARG A 263 -4.41 12.80 16.30
N TYR A 264 -4.51 11.85 17.22
CA TYR A 264 -3.62 11.73 18.36
C TYR A 264 -2.22 11.27 17.93
N THR A 265 -2.14 10.23 17.10
CA THR A 265 -0.87 9.65 16.69
C THR A 265 -0.27 10.29 15.46
N THR A 266 -1.06 11.04 14.67
CA THR A 266 -0.72 11.55 13.33
C THR A 266 -0.56 10.48 12.23
N THR A 267 -0.95 9.22 12.51
CA THR A 267 -0.92 8.14 11.52
C THR A 267 -1.72 8.48 10.26
N GLY A 268 -1.10 8.33 9.10
CA GLY A 268 -1.74 8.55 7.80
C GLY A 268 -1.98 10.02 7.46
N MET A 269 -1.34 10.95 8.17
CA MET A 269 -1.41 12.39 7.91
C MET A 269 -0.18 12.94 7.16
N ALA A 270 0.82 12.10 6.90
CA ALA A 270 2.00 12.41 6.13
C ALA A 270 1.71 12.68 4.64
N THR A 271 2.74 13.05 3.86
CA THR A 271 2.58 13.39 2.44
C THR A 271 2.16 12.19 1.57
N ASP A 272 2.39 10.97 2.04
CA ASP A 272 1.91 9.74 1.39
C ASP A 272 0.42 9.46 1.67
N GLN A 273 -0.19 10.17 2.64
CA GLN A 273 -1.56 9.99 3.12
C GLN A 273 -1.86 8.56 3.62
N GLY A 274 -0.87 7.90 4.22
CA GLY A 274 -1.04 6.59 4.87
C GLY A 274 -1.30 5.43 3.90
N LYS A 275 -0.90 5.58 2.62
CA LYS A 275 -1.11 4.59 1.55
C LYS A 275 -0.64 3.18 1.91
N ILE A 276 0.46 3.07 2.66
CA ILE A 276 1.02 1.78 3.09
C ILE A 276 0.69 1.41 4.54
N GLY A 277 0.38 2.40 5.39
CA GLY A 277 0.26 2.22 6.85
C GLY A 277 -1.16 2.15 7.41
N ASN A 278 -2.16 2.74 6.76
CA ASN A 278 -3.50 2.89 7.36
C ASN A 278 -4.19 1.55 7.65
N ILE A 279 -4.08 0.58 6.75
CA ILE A 279 -4.67 -0.75 6.98
C ILE A 279 -3.92 -1.51 8.08
N ASN A 280 -2.59 -1.34 8.16
CA ASN A 280 -1.80 -1.90 9.26
C ASN A 280 -2.22 -1.29 10.60
N ALA A 281 -2.40 0.04 10.66
CA ALA A 281 -2.89 0.73 11.85
C ALA A 281 -4.27 0.21 12.27
N LEU A 282 -5.19 0.05 11.31
CA LEU A 282 -6.52 -0.48 11.55
C LEU A 282 -6.50 -1.91 12.10
N GLY A 283 -5.66 -2.77 11.53
CA GLY A 283 -5.47 -4.13 12.01
C GLY A 283 -4.87 -4.20 13.41
N ILE A 284 -3.96 -3.29 13.74
CA ILE A 284 -3.39 -3.15 15.09
C ILE A 284 -4.48 -2.69 16.07
N ILE A 285 -5.27 -1.67 15.71
CA ILE A 285 -6.39 -1.19 16.53
C ILE A 285 -7.39 -2.32 16.77
N SER A 286 -7.77 -3.06 15.73
CA SER A 286 -8.66 -4.22 15.84
C SER A 286 -8.10 -5.28 16.80
N LYS A 287 -6.83 -5.65 16.63
CA LYS A 287 -6.17 -6.65 17.49
C LYS A 287 -6.09 -6.22 18.96
N LEU A 288 -5.83 -4.93 19.23
CA LEU A 288 -5.65 -4.41 20.58
C LEU A 288 -6.97 -4.09 21.29
N SER A 289 -8.00 -3.66 20.55
CA SER A 289 -9.33 -3.32 21.09
C SER A 289 -10.30 -4.51 21.13
N GLY A 290 -10.04 -5.56 20.35
CA GLY A 290 -10.95 -6.70 20.16
C GLY A 290 -12.12 -6.40 19.21
N ILE A 291 -12.18 -5.20 18.62
CA ILE A 291 -13.24 -4.80 17.69
C ILE A 291 -12.89 -5.27 16.27
N PRO A 292 -13.78 -5.98 15.56
CA PRO A 292 -13.56 -6.38 14.17
C PRO A 292 -13.28 -5.20 13.21
N ILE A 293 -12.43 -5.42 12.20
CA ILE A 293 -12.01 -4.37 11.26
C ILE A 293 -13.18 -3.77 10.47
N ASN A 294 -14.16 -4.59 10.09
CA ASN A 294 -15.37 -4.14 9.40
C ASN A 294 -16.21 -3.16 10.23
N GLU A 295 -16.16 -3.22 11.57
CA GLU A 295 -16.88 -2.32 12.47
C GLU A 295 -16.12 -1.01 12.73
N LEU A 296 -14.79 -1.04 12.73
CA LEU A 296 -13.96 0.14 12.92
C LEU A 296 -14.08 1.15 11.76
N GLY A 297 -14.32 0.65 10.55
CA GLY A 297 -14.40 1.45 9.33
C GLY A 297 -13.04 2.01 8.88
N THR A 298 -13.06 2.77 7.78
CA THR A 298 -11.88 3.50 7.28
C THR A 298 -12.01 4.98 7.59
N THR A 299 -10.89 5.70 7.61
CA THR A 299 -10.90 7.16 7.67
C THR A 299 -11.35 7.75 6.34
N THR A 300 -11.87 8.98 6.34
CA THR A 300 -12.36 9.62 5.10
C THR A 300 -11.26 9.78 4.04
N PHE A 301 -11.51 9.30 2.82
CA PHE A 301 -10.66 9.55 1.65
C PHE A 301 -10.93 10.95 1.07
N ARG A 302 -9.90 11.77 0.88
CA ARG A 302 -10.01 13.16 0.41
C ARG A 302 -9.20 13.39 -0.85
N LEU A 303 -9.63 14.35 -1.66
CA LEU A 303 -8.86 14.90 -2.76
C LEU A 303 -7.72 15.79 -2.21
N PRO A 304 -6.59 15.92 -2.92
CA PRO A 304 -6.19 15.15 -4.10
C PRO A 304 -5.62 13.76 -3.72
N TYR A 305 -5.64 12.78 -4.64
CA TYR A 305 -5.07 11.44 -4.39
C TYR A 305 -3.56 11.47 -4.07
N THR A 306 -2.84 12.36 -4.76
CA THR A 306 -1.44 12.72 -4.52
C THR A 306 -1.31 14.24 -4.59
N PRO A 307 -0.35 14.86 -3.88
CA PRO A 307 -0.18 16.31 -3.90
C PRO A 307 -0.09 16.90 -5.32
N VAL A 308 -0.72 18.05 -5.51
CA VAL A 308 -0.68 18.84 -6.75
C VAL A 308 -0.09 20.21 -6.40
N THR A 309 0.76 20.75 -7.27
CA THR A 309 1.36 22.07 -7.04
C THR A 309 0.31 23.17 -7.17
N PHE A 310 0.44 24.23 -6.38
CA PHE A 310 -0.50 25.36 -6.44
C PHE A 310 -0.47 26.05 -7.81
N GLY A 311 0.68 26.12 -8.46
CA GLY A 311 0.80 26.67 -9.82
C GLY A 311 0.02 25.87 -10.87
N ALA A 312 -0.04 24.53 -10.75
CA ALA A 312 -0.85 23.72 -11.65
C ALA A 312 -2.36 23.96 -11.44
N LEU A 313 -2.80 24.17 -10.19
CA LEU A 313 -4.19 24.51 -9.87
C LEU A 313 -4.56 25.92 -10.32
N ALA A 314 -3.64 26.89 -10.19
CA ALA A 314 -3.85 28.26 -10.67
C ALA A 314 -3.94 28.35 -12.21
N GLY A 315 -3.29 27.43 -12.93
CA GLY A 315 -3.34 27.36 -14.38
C GLY A 315 -2.80 28.63 -15.03
N ARG A 316 -3.63 29.28 -15.86
CA ARG A 316 -3.28 30.54 -16.54
C ARG A 316 -3.81 31.79 -15.85
N HIS A 317 -4.45 31.66 -14.68
CA HIS A 317 -4.93 32.77 -13.87
C HIS A 317 -3.79 33.44 -13.12
N VAL A 318 -2.89 34.08 -13.86
CA VAL A 318 -1.68 34.75 -13.33
C VAL A 318 -1.47 36.08 -14.03
N LYS A 319 -0.91 37.06 -13.30
CA LYS A 319 -0.57 38.40 -13.81
C LYS A 319 -1.76 39.09 -14.49
N GLU A 320 -1.63 39.58 -15.72
CA GLU A 320 -2.69 40.24 -16.50
C GLU A 320 -3.89 39.33 -16.81
N PHE A 321 -3.77 38.02 -16.62
CA PHE A 321 -4.86 37.05 -16.76
C PHE A 321 -5.45 36.60 -15.41
N PHE A 322 -5.00 37.19 -14.30
CA PHE A 322 -5.52 36.86 -12.97
C PHE A 322 -7.01 37.20 -12.86
N ASP A 323 -7.39 38.38 -13.34
CA ASP A 323 -8.78 38.82 -13.49
C ASP A 323 -8.93 39.66 -14.76
N VAL A 324 -10.15 39.81 -15.25
CA VAL A 324 -10.44 40.55 -16.48
C VAL A 324 -10.25 42.05 -16.25
N GLU A 325 -9.46 42.69 -17.11
CA GLU A 325 -9.40 44.15 -17.20
C GLU A 325 -10.40 44.65 -18.26
N ARG A 326 -11.35 45.50 -17.84
CA ARG A 326 -12.36 46.12 -18.69
C ARG A 326 -11.95 47.54 -19.00
N THR A 327 -12.06 47.93 -20.26
CA THR A 327 -11.67 49.26 -20.74
C THR A 327 -12.82 49.92 -21.47
N THR A 328 -12.96 51.24 -21.33
CA THR A 328 -14.00 52.01 -22.03
C THR A 328 -13.63 52.14 -23.53
N PRO A 329 -14.59 52.45 -24.43
CA PRO A 329 -14.28 52.68 -25.85
C PRO A 329 -13.24 53.78 -26.12
N ILE A 330 -13.01 54.68 -25.15
CA ILE A 330 -12.04 55.78 -25.24
C ILE A 330 -10.75 55.51 -24.46
N HIS A 331 -10.53 54.28 -23.97
CA HIS A 331 -9.39 53.95 -23.11
C HIS A 331 -8.04 54.26 -23.76
N GLN A 332 -7.87 54.00 -25.07
CA GLN A 332 -6.62 54.34 -25.77
C GLN A 332 -6.33 55.86 -25.71
N TRP A 333 -7.36 56.70 -25.79
CA TRP A 333 -7.19 58.14 -25.66
C TRP A 333 -6.71 58.53 -24.26
N HIS A 334 -7.22 57.90 -23.20
CA HIS A 334 -6.73 58.10 -21.82
C HIS A 334 -5.25 57.73 -21.68
N VAL A 335 -4.85 56.60 -22.28
CA VAL A 335 -3.45 56.13 -22.29
C VAL A 335 -2.55 57.14 -23.00
N ASP A 336 -2.92 57.58 -24.21
CA ASP A 336 -2.11 58.47 -25.05
C ASP A 336 -1.91 59.86 -24.43
N HIS A 337 -2.81 60.30 -23.53
CA HIS A 337 -2.74 61.59 -22.82
C HIS A 337 -2.22 61.48 -21.39
N GLY A 338 -1.66 60.32 -21.00
CA GLY A 338 -1.00 60.14 -19.70
C GLY A 338 -1.95 60.12 -18.50
N ALA A 339 -3.20 59.68 -18.69
CA ALA A 339 -4.14 59.51 -17.59
C ALA A 339 -3.60 58.57 -16.52
N LYS A 340 -4.00 58.80 -15.27
CA LYS A 340 -3.81 57.86 -14.16
C LYS A 340 -5.07 57.03 -14.01
N PHE A 341 -4.90 55.72 -13.87
CA PHE A 341 -5.99 54.77 -13.75
C PHE A 341 -6.15 54.33 -12.29
N GLU A 342 -7.38 54.02 -11.92
CA GLU A 342 -7.78 53.45 -10.64
C GLU A 342 -8.54 52.16 -10.94
N ASP A 343 -8.35 51.13 -10.12
CA ASP A 343 -9.09 49.88 -10.25
C ASP A 343 -10.50 50.03 -9.65
N VAL A 344 -11.50 50.31 -10.49
CA VAL A 344 -12.91 50.38 -10.09
C VAL A 344 -13.58 49.04 -10.40
N GLY A 345 -13.35 48.06 -9.52
CA GLY A 345 -13.70 46.67 -9.78
C GLY A 345 -12.81 46.09 -10.88
N GLN A 346 -13.40 45.70 -12.00
CA GLN A 346 -12.66 45.21 -13.18
C GLN A 346 -12.29 46.33 -14.17
N TRP A 347 -12.73 47.58 -13.94
CA TRP A 347 -12.49 48.66 -14.89
C TRP A 347 -11.15 49.36 -14.67
N LYS A 348 -10.50 49.69 -15.79
CA LYS A 348 -9.37 50.61 -15.87
C LYS A 348 -9.81 51.97 -16.43
#